data_AF-A0A7X9IK96-F1
#
_entry.id   AF-A0A7X9IK96-F1
#
_cell.length_a   1.000
_cell.length_b   1.000
_cell.length_c   1.000
_cell.angle_alpha   90.00
_cell.angle_beta   90.00
_cell.angle_gamma   90.00
#
_symmetry.space_group_name_H-M   'P 1'
#
loop_
_entity.id
_entity.type
_entity.pdbx_description
1 polymer ?
#
loop_
_entity_poly.entity_id
_entity_poly.type
_entity_poly.pdbx_seq_one_letter_code
_entity_poly.pdbx_strand_id
1 'polypeptide(L)'
;PLPPLSIQSRIADVLSNIDDKIELNRQTNATLEAIAQAIFKEWFVDFNYPGATGEMVDSELGPIPKGWRAGKLNEIFSLQIGGDWGKDSRFPGAIQVISLRGTDIDSLKFSGAAPKAPVRWIRESSIEKRKIENTDVLIGGSGLGPIGKSIYCDEHLHDIFDYPITYSNFCRRLRARNSPEAVFGEIILENLYKSGAMRQYFSGTSIPNLDIDSLLGHKLVIPSRVVVEEYFEVISKHKFHHIFNNESKLLSQMRDSLIVRLMNDEVRI
;
A
#
# COMPACT_ATOMS: atom_id res chain seq x y z
N PRO A 1 -35.70 11.82 -22.03
CA PRO A 1 -35.55 13.08 -22.80
C PRO A 1 -34.07 13.47 -22.87
N LEU A 2 -33.55 13.77 -24.06
CA LEU A 2 -32.15 14.19 -24.22
C LEU A 2 -32.05 15.70 -23.96
N PRO A 3 -31.18 16.20 -23.06
CA PRO A 3 -31.05 17.63 -22.82
C PRO A 3 -30.51 18.38 -24.04
N PRO A 4 -30.73 19.71 -24.18
CA PRO A 4 -30.14 20.51 -25.24
C PRO A 4 -28.61 20.39 -25.31
N LEU A 5 -28.03 20.51 -26.51
CA LEU A 5 -26.59 20.35 -26.72
C LEU A 5 -25.73 21.30 -25.86
N SER A 6 -26.19 22.53 -25.60
CA SER A 6 -25.50 23.47 -24.71
C SER A 6 -25.42 22.96 -23.27
N ILE A 7 -26.47 22.27 -22.80
CA ILE A 7 -26.48 21.65 -21.47
C ILE A 7 -25.62 20.38 -21.47
N GLN A 8 -25.68 19.58 -22.53
CA GLN A 8 -24.80 18.41 -22.69
C GLN A 8 -23.31 18.81 -22.65
N SER A 9 -22.93 19.90 -23.33
CA SER A 9 -21.56 20.43 -23.30
C SER A 9 -21.14 20.83 -21.89
N ARG A 10 -21.98 21.59 -21.18
CA ARG A 10 -21.67 22.02 -19.80
C ARG A 10 -21.59 20.85 -18.82
N ILE A 11 -22.42 19.83 -18.99
CA ILE A 11 -22.33 18.57 -18.24
C ILE A 11 -21.00 17.88 -18.53
N ALA A 12 -20.63 17.74 -19.80
CA ALA A 12 -19.36 17.14 -20.22
C ALA A 12 -18.17 17.91 -19.65
N ASP A 13 -18.19 19.23 -19.67
CA ASP A 13 -17.12 20.08 -19.13
C ASP A 13 -16.94 19.86 -17.62
N VAL A 14 -18.03 19.82 -16.86
CA VAL A 14 -17.97 19.60 -15.41
C VAL A 14 -17.43 18.21 -15.08
N LEU A 15 -17.92 17.16 -15.76
CA LEU A 15 -17.43 15.80 -15.53
C LEU A 15 -15.97 15.64 -15.95
N SER A 16 -15.57 16.24 -17.08
CA SER A 16 -14.18 16.19 -17.57
C SER A 16 -13.21 16.85 -16.59
N ASN A 17 -13.57 18.01 -16.02
CA ASN A 17 -12.74 18.66 -14.99
C ASN A 17 -12.52 17.78 -13.75
N ILE A 18 -13.53 16.98 -13.36
CA ILE A 18 -13.40 16.04 -12.24
C ILE A 18 -12.46 14.89 -12.61
N ASP A 19 -12.61 14.32 -13.80
CA ASP A 19 -11.73 13.25 -14.30
C ASP A 19 -10.28 13.73 -14.45
N ASP A 20 -10.05 14.95 -14.95
CA ASP A 20 -8.72 15.57 -15.07
C ASP A 20 -8.04 15.71 -13.69
N LYS A 21 -8.80 16.12 -12.67
CA LYS A 21 -8.27 16.23 -11.30
C LYS A 21 -7.95 14.86 -10.70
N ILE A 22 -8.74 13.83 -10.97
CA ILE A 22 -8.43 12.45 -10.55
C ILE A 22 -7.12 11.98 -11.20
N GLU A 23 -6.94 12.24 -12.49
CA GLU A 23 -5.71 11.86 -13.21
C GLU A 23 -4.49 12.63 -12.69
N LEU A 24 -4.62 13.93 -12.42
CA LEU A 24 -3.56 14.73 -11.79
C LEU A 24 -3.14 14.17 -10.42
N ASN A 25 -4.11 13.73 -9.61
CA ASN A 25 -3.82 13.11 -8.31
C ASN A 25 -3.09 11.77 -8.47
N ARG A 26 -3.45 10.96 -9.48
CA ARG A 26 -2.71 9.71 -9.81
C ARG A 26 -1.28 9.98 -10.24
N GLN A 27 -1.05 10.99 -11.08
CA GLN A 27 0.29 11.39 -11.51
C GLN A 27 1.11 11.87 -10.30
N THR A 28 0.51 12.66 -9.43
CA THR A 28 1.13 13.12 -8.18
C THR A 28 1.57 11.94 -7.32
N ASN A 29 0.70 10.94 -7.10
CA ASN A 29 1.06 9.73 -6.36
C ASN A 29 2.21 8.94 -6.99
N ALA A 30 2.21 8.81 -8.32
CA ALA A 30 3.31 8.15 -9.03
C ALA A 30 4.63 8.91 -8.85
N THR A 31 4.60 10.24 -8.89
CA THR A 31 5.77 11.09 -8.60
C THR A 31 6.24 10.93 -7.15
N LEU A 32 5.34 10.90 -6.17
CA LEU A 32 5.69 10.69 -4.76
C LEU A 32 6.32 9.31 -4.51
N GLU A 33 5.83 8.27 -5.19
CA GLU A 33 6.44 6.95 -5.16
C GLU A 33 7.86 6.99 -5.75
N ALA A 34 8.06 7.67 -6.89
CA ALA A 34 9.39 7.82 -7.49
C ALA A 34 10.36 8.60 -6.59
N ILE A 35 9.89 9.67 -5.92
CA ILE A 35 10.69 10.45 -4.96
C ILE A 35 11.11 9.55 -3.79
N ALA A 36 10.22 8.75 -3.23
CA ALA A 36 10.57 7.87 -2.13
C ALA A 36 11.60 6.78 -2.51
N GLN A 37 11.52 6.26 -3.74
CA GLN A 37 12.53 5.34 -4.28
C GLN A 37 13.89 6.04 -4.45
N ALA A 38 13.89 7.29 -4.92
CA ALA A 38 15.11 8.07 -5.05
C ALA A 38 15.74 8.34 -3.67
N ILE A 39 14.96 8.76 -2.68
CA ILE A 39 15.44 8.96 -1.30
C ILE A 39 15.94 7.64 -0.72
N PHE A 40 15.23 6.53 -0.94
CA PHE A 40 15.69 5.21 -0.51
C PHE A 40 17.06 4.86 -1.08
N LYS A 41 17.23 5.06 -2.39
CA LYS A 41 18.50 4.81 -3.06
C LYS A 41 19.59 5.68 -2.46
N GLU A 42 19.37 7.00 -2.37
CA GLU A 42 20.35 7.91 -1.77
C GLU A 42 20.73 7.48 -0.36
N TRP A 43 19.76 7.17 0.50
CA TRP A 43 20.03 6.95 1.92
C TRP A 43 20.57 5.55 2.22
N PHE A 44 20.04 4.52 1.58
CA PHE A 44 20.26 3.12 1.98
C PHE A 44 21.04 2.29 0.96
N VAL A 45 21.26 2.82 -0.24
CA VAL A 45 22.12 2.19 -1.27
C VAL A 45 23.40 2.99 -1.44
N ASP A 46 23.28 4.30 -1.65
CA ASP A 46 24.41 5.21 -1.87
C ASP A 46 24.95 5.80 -0.55
N PHE A 47 24.26 5.54 0.58
CA PHE A 47 24.63 5.97 1.94
C PHE A 47 24.76 7.49 2.16
N ASN A 48 24.05 8.28 1.36
CA ASN A 48 23.92 9.75 1.43
C ASN A 48 22.69 10.18 2.26
N TYR A 49 22.66 9.79 3.54
CA TYR A 49 21.61 10.19 4.48
C TYR A 49 22.02 11.46 5.28
N PRO A 50 21.06 12.19 5.86
CA PRO A 50 21.35 13.33 6.74
C PRO A 50 22.28 12.94 7.89
N GLY A 51 23.37 13.69 8.06
CA GLY A 51 24.39 13.39 9.06
C GLY A 51 25.38 12.28 8.66
N ALA A 52 25.34 11.80 7.42
CA ALA A 52 26.37 10.89 6.90
C ALA A 52 27.76 11.56 6.96
N THR A 53 28.72 10.86 7.58
CA THR A 53 30.11 11.33 7.71
C THR A 53 31.01 10.81 6.58
N GLY A 54 30.55 9.82 5.82
CA GLY A 54 31.36 9.04 4.89
C GLY A 54 32.25 7.99 5.56
N GLU A 55 32.24 7.88 6.90
CA GLU A 55 32.97 6.82 7.59
C GLU A 55 32.28 5.46 7.38
N MET A 56 33.02 4.51 6.82
CA MET A 56 32.56 3.14 6.54
C MET A 56 33.31 2.13 7.41
N VAL A 57 32.65 1.02 7.73
CA VAL A 57 33.20 -0.12 8.47
C VAL A 57 32.94 -1.41 7.69
N ASP A 58 33.86 -2.36 7.77
CA ASP A 58 33.70 -3.66 7.12
C ASP A 58 32.57 -4.48 7.77
N SER A 59 31.80 -5.18 6.94
CA SER A 59 30.76 -6.11 7.38
C SER A 59 30.63 -7.30 6.44
N GLU A 60 29.83 -8.29 6.83
CA GLU A 60 29.53 -9.44 5.97
C GLU A 60 28.75 -9.10 4.68
N LEU A 61 28.21 -7.89 4.58
CA LEU A 61 27.51 -7.38 3.38
C LEU A 61 28.37 -6.37 2.59
N GLY A 62 29.67 -6.29 2.90
CA GLY A 62 30.59 -5.27 2.38
C GLY A 62 30.70 -4.06 3.31
N PRO A 63 31.36 -2.98 2.86
CA PRO A 63 31.48 -1.74 3.63
C PRO A 63 30.09 -1.13 3.89
N ILE A 64 29.80 -0.81 5.14
CA ILE A 64 28.55 -0.17 5.57
C ILE A 64 28.85 1.08 6.43
N PRO A 65 27.93 2.04 6.54
CA PRO A 65 28.18 3.24 7.35
C PRO A 65 28.43 2.90 8.82
N LYS A 66 29.35 3.63 9.45
CA LYS A 66 29.62 3.47 10.89
C LYS A 66 28.35 3.69 11.71
N GLY A 67 28.10 2.79 12.66
CA GLY A 67 26.88 2.79 13.48
C GLY A 67 25.69 2.06 12.85
N TRP A 68 25.82 1.58 11.62
CA TRP A 68 24.88 0.65 10.99
C TRP A 68 25.37 -0.79 11.21
N ARG A 69 24.52 -1.77 10.92
CA ARG A 69 24.86 -3.19 11.11
C ARG A 69 24.26 -4.07 10.03
N ALA A 70 24.90 -5.20 9.76
CA ALA A 70 24.24 -6.29 9.03
C ALA A 70 23.17 -6.94 9.91
N GLY A 71 22.05 -7.33 9.29
CA GLY A 71 20.95 -8.02 9.96
C GLY A 71 20.04 -8.73 8.97
N LYS A 72 18.87 -9.16 9.44
CA LYS A 72 17.86 -9.87 8.65
C LYS A 72 16.49 -9.22 8.72
N LEU A 73 15.66 -9.49 7.72
CA LEU A 73 14.32 -8.91 7.61
C LEU A 73 13.41 -9.30 8.78
N ASN A 74 13.60 -10.49 9.37
CA ASN A 74 12.90 -10.93 10.58
C ASN A 74 13.24 -10.15 11.86
N GLU A 75 14.28 -9.33 11.85
CA GLU A 75 14.58 -8.40 12.94
C GLU A 75 13.74 -7.12 12.87
N ILE A 76 13.12 -6.87 11.71
CA ILE A 76 12.19 -5.76 11.46
C ILE A 76 10.76 -6.30 11.56
N PHE A 77 10.47 -7.45 10.94
CA PHE A 77 9.13 -7.99 10.83
C PHE A 77 8.91 -9.30 11.58
N SER A 78 7.73 -9.41 12.17
CA SER A 78 7.14 -10.66 12.62
C SER A 78 5.99 -11.07 11.69
N LEU A 79 5.93 -12.34 11.30
CA LEU A 79 4.81 -12.88 10.53
C LEU A 79 3.57 -12.97 11.42
N GLN A 80 2.48 -12.39 10.95
CA GLN A 80 1.18 -12.45 11.61
C GLN A 80 0.29 -13.52 10.98
N ILE A 81 -0.83 -13.82 11.66
CA ILE A 81 -1.83 -14.78 11.19
C ILE A 81 -2.27 -14.51 9.74
N GLY A 82 -2.44 -15.58 8.96
CA GLY A 82 -2.92 -15.50 7.58
C GLY A 82 -4.33 -14.91 7.48
N GLY A 83 -4.62 -14.32 6.31
CA GLY A 83 -5.90 -13.67 6.05
C GLY A 83 -7.08 -14.64 5.99
N ASP A 84 -8.28 -14.08 5.86
CA ASP A 84 -9.54 -14.83 5.81
C ASP A 84 -10.35 -14.34 4.61
N TRP A 85 -10.82 -15.29 3.79
CA TRP A 85 -11.59 -14.98 2.60
C TRP A 85 -13.08 -14.71 2.88
N GLY A 86 -13.59 -15.25 3.99
CA GLY A 86 -15.00 -15.18 4.32
C GLY A 86 -15.91 -15.89 3.29
N LYS A 87 -17.15 -15.42 3.19
CA LYS A 87 -18.20 -15.95 2.30
C LYS A 87 -18.83 -14.85 1.44
N ASP A 88 -19.44 -15.24 0.32
CA ASP A 88 -20.22 -14.34 -0.55
C ASP A 88 -21.52 -13.85 0.10
N SER A 89 -22.13 -14.68 0.95
CA SER A 89 -23.45 -14.41 1.55
C SER A 89 -23.38 -14.29 3.07
N ARG A 90 -24.29 -13.48 3.62
CA ARG A 90 -24.47 -13.30 5.07
C ARG A 90 -24.74 -14.63 5.77
N PHE A 91 -24.17 -14.78 6.96
CA PHE A 91 -24.47 -15.88 7.87
C PHE A 91 -24.59 -15.36 9.32
N PRO A 92 -25.18 -16.13 10.27
CA PRO A 92 -25.35 -15.69 11.64
C PRO A 92 -24.02 -15.31 12.32
N GLY A 93 -23.96 -14.10 12.89
CA GLY A 93 -22.75 -13.54 13.52
C GLY A 93 -21.68 -13.03 12.55
N ALA A 94 -22.03 -12.87 11.26
CA ALA A 94 -21.13 -12.28 10.28
C ALA A 94 -21.33 -10.76 10.15
N ILE A 95 -20.23 -10.07 9.90
CA ILE A 95 -20.18 -8.66 9.50
C ILE A 95 -19.67 -8.55 8.05
N GLN A 96 -20.03 -7.47 7.36
CA GLN A 96 -19.48 -7.13 6.05
C GLN A 96 -18.14 -6.46 6.20
N VAL A 97 -17.19 -6.85 5.35
CA VAL A 97 -15.82 -6.31 5.34
C VAL A 97 -15.31 -6.17 3.92
N ILE A 98 -14.38 -5.24 3.72
CA ILE A 98 -13.55 -5.21 2.51
C ILE A 98 -12.40 -6.20 2.70
N SER A 99 -12.29 -7.20 1.80
CA SER A 99 -11.20 -8.17 1.83
C SER A 99 -10.11 -7.82 0.81
N LEU A 100 -9.04 -7.14 1.27
CA LEU A 100 -7.91 -6.76 0.44
C LEU A 100 -7.13 -7.98 -0.11
N ARG A 101 -6.66 -7.88 -1.35
CA ARG A 101 -5.83 -8.89 -2.03
C ARG A 101 -4.57 -8.26 -2.59
N GLY A 102 -3.60 -9.09 -2.96
CA GLY A 102 -2.38 -8.62 -3.64
C GLY A 102 -2.66 -7.83 -4.92
N THR A 103 -3.73 -8.16 -5.65
CA THR A 103 -4.17 -7.42 -6.85
C THR A 103 -4.65 -6.00 -6.57
N ASP A 104 -5.03 -5.70 -5.33
CA ASP A 104 -5.59 -4.41 -4.93
C ASP A 104 -4.48 -3.43 -4.50
N ILE A 105 -3.26 -3.92 -4.23
CA ILE A 105 -2.12 -3.14 -3.73
C ILE A 105 -1.74 -1.99 -4.67
N ASP A 106 -1.71 -2.22 -5.99
CA ASP A 106 -1.39 -1.17 -6.96
C ASP A 106 -2.41 -0.03 -6.93
N SER A 107 -3.70 -0.40 -6.95
CA SER A 107 -4.77 0.59 -6.91
C SER A 107 -4.71 1.39 -5.60
N LEU A 108 -4.37 0.74 -4.48
CA LEU A 108 -4.12 1.44 -3.21
C LEU A 108 -2.92 2.39 -3.28
N LYS A 109 -1.78 1.97 -3.82
CA LYS A 109 -0.58 2.84 -3.91
C LYS A 109 -0.76 4.05 -4.81
N PHE A 110 -1.37 3.85 -5.99
CA PHE A 110 -1.40 4.87 -7.04
C PHE A 110 -2.69 5.68 -7.10
N SER A 111 -3.79 5.13 -6.62
CA SER A 111 -5.10 5.81 -6.60
C SER A 111 -5.74 5.90 -5.22
N GLY A 112 -5.15 5.24 -4.21
CA GLY A 112 -5.71 5.02 -2.87
C GLY A 112 -7.17 4.70 -2.83
N ALA A 113 -7.56 3.84 -3.76
CA ALA A 113 -8.82 3.16 -3.74
C ALA A 113 -8.55 1.71 -4.10
N ALA A 114 -9.39 0.81 -3.59
CA ALA A 114 -9.42 -0.57 -4.03
C ALA A 114 -10.82 -0.89 -4.57
N PRO A 115 -11.25 -0.29 -5.70
CA PRO A 115 -12.63 -0.42 -6.18
C PRO A 115 -13.00 -1.87 -6.56
N LYS A 116 -11.99 -2.71 -6.81
CA LYS A 116 -12.16 -4.13 -7.12
C LYS A 116 -12.06 -5.04 -5.90
N ALA A 117 -11.71 -4.51 -4.72
CA ALA A 117 -11.63 -5.32 -3.51
C ALA A 117 -13.03 -5.85 -3.15
N PRO A 118 -13.18 -7.17 -2.96
CA PRO A 118 -14.49 -7.76 -2.71
C PRO A 118 -15.01 -7.40 -1.32
N VAL A 119 -16.31 -7.12 -1.26
CA VAL A 119 -17.06 -7.15 0.00
C VAL A 119 -17.32 -8.61 0.36
N ARG A 120 -16.98 -8.99 1.59
CA ARG A 120 -17.09 -10.36 2.10
C ARG A 120 -17.81 -10.39 3.43
N TRP A 121 -18.40 -11.53 3.77
CA TRP A 121 -18.98 -11.79 5.08
C TRP A 121 -18.04 -12.64 5.92
N ILE A 122 -17.69 -12.17 7.11
CA ILE A 122 -16.73 -12.82 8.03
C ILE A 122 -17.23 -12.74 9.47
N ARG A 123 -16.80 -13.66 10.34
CA ARG A 123 -17.07 -13.55 11.78
C ARG A 123 -16.31 -12.36 12.37
N GLU A 124 -16.96 -11.64 13.28
CA GLU A 124 -16.36 -10.51 14.01
C GLU A 124 -15.05 -10.89 14.72
N SER A 125 -15.01 -12.06 15.37
CA SER A 125 -13.80 -12.57 16.03
C SER A 125 -12.62 -12.89 15.09
N SER A 126 -12.88 -13.03 13.78
CA SER A 126 -11.80 -13.17 12.80
C SER A 126 -11.15 -11.83 12.48
N ILE A 127 -11.94 -10.74 12.50
CA ILE A 127 -11.49 -9.36 12.28
C ILE A 127 -10.66 -8.87 13.45
N GLU A 128 -11.07 -9.12 14.69
CA GLU A 128 -10.29 -8.75 15.88
C GLU A 128 -8.86 -9.31 15.81
N LYS A 129 -8.70 -10.55 15.33
CA LYS A 129 -7.40 -11.21 15.18
C LYS A 129 -6.58 -10.72 13.97
N ARG A 130 -7.23 -10.07 13.00
CA ARG A 130 -6.65 -9.62 11.72
C ARG A 130 -6.68 -8.10 11.57
N LYS A 131 -6.88 -7.38 12.67
CA LYS A 131 -6.94 -5.91 12.65
C LYS A 131 -5.61 -5.36 12.15
N ILE A 132 -5.68 -4.69 11.01
CA ILE A 132 -4.52 -4.01 10.40
C ILE A 132 -4.22 -2.75 11.22
N GLU A 133 -2.96 -2.59 11.60
CA GLU A 133 -2.43 -1.46 12.37
C GLU A 133 -1.40 -0.66 11.57
N ASN A 134 -1.07 0.54 12.02
CA ASN A 134 -0.07 1.42 11.39
C ASN A 134 1.40 0.94 11.54
N THR A 135 1.59 -0.29 11.99
CA THR A 135 2.86 -1.02 12.07
C THR A 135 2.87 -2.23 11.14
N ASP A 136 1.79 -2.45 10.39
CA ASP A 136 1.62 -3.58 9.49
C ASP A 136 2.00 -3.22 8.05
N VAL A 137 2.60 -4.20 7.38
CA VAL A 137 2.82 -4.25 5.93
C VAL A 137 2.06 -5.46 5.40
N LEU A 138 1.24 -5.25 4.37
CA LEU A 138 0.60 -6.33 3.63
C LEU A 138 1.43 -6.67 2.41
N ILE A 139 1.62 -7.97 2.15
CA ILE A 139 2.35 -8.46 0.98
C ILE A 139 1.55 -9.55 0.27
N GLY A 140 1.54 -9.53 -1.07
CA GLY A 140 0.96 -10.58 -1.89
C GLY A 140 1.70 -11.90 -1.67
N GLY A 141 1.04 -12.89 -1.09
CA GLY A 141 1.65 -14.16 -0.68
C GLY A 141 1.41 -15.32 -1.64
N SER A 142 0.29 -15.32 -2.37
CA SER A 142 -0.07 -16.41 -3.28
C SER A 142 -1.18 -16.04 -4.26
N GLY A 143 -1.47 -16.92 -5.22
CA GLY A 143 -2.62 -16.83 -6.11
C GLY A 143 -2.34 -16.14 -7.45
N LEU A 144 -3.40 -15.66 -8.11
CA LEU A 144 -3.34 -15.03 -9.44
C LEU A 144 -2.88 -13.56 -9.43
N GLY A 145 -2.57 -13.02 -8.25
CA GLY A 145 -2.14 -11.62 -8.09
C GLY A 145 -0.63 -11.44 -8.12
N PRO A 146 -0.13 -10.20 -8.12
CA PRO A 146 1.30 -9.94 -8.02
C PRO A 146 1.83 -10.43 -6.66
N ILE A 147 2.64 -11.49 -6.70
CA ILE A 147 3.26 -12.08 -5.51
C ILE A 147 4.51 -11.28 -5.15
N GLY A 148 4.76 -11.11 -3.85
CA GLY A 148 5.88 -10.34 -3.33
C GLY A 148 5.68 -8.83 -3.33
N LYS A 149 4.56 -8.33 -3.88
CA LYS A 149 4.23 -6.91 -3.87
C LYS A 149 3.72 -6.49 -2.48
N SER A 150 4.28 -5.42 -1.92
CA SER A 150 3.97 -4.96 -0.55
C SER A 150 3.24 -3.63 -0.53
N ILE A 151 2.61 -3.29 0.60
CA ILE A 151 2.11 -1.96 0.93
C ILE A 151 2.16 -1.72 2.44
N TYR A 152 2.61 -0.52 2.83
CA TYR A 152 2.54 -0.04 4.21
C TYR A 152 1.11 0.38 4.51
N CYS A 153 0.55 -0.13 5.61
CA CYS A 153 -0.80 0.21 6.02
C CYS A 153 -0.71 1.38 7.00
N ASP A 154 -0.96 2.61 6.56
CA ASP A 154 -1.00 3.75 7.47
C ASP A 154 -2.32 3.84 8.25
N GLU A 155 -2.42 4.84 9.13
CA GLU A 155 -3.63 5.03 9.95
C GLU A 155 -4.88 5.42 9.15
N HIS A 156 -4.70 6.05 7.98
CA HIS A 156 -5.77 6.50 7.10
C HIS A 156 -6.31 5.41 6.16
N LEU A 157 -5.67 4.23 6.11
CA LEU A 157 -6.14 3.13 5.27
C LEU A 157 -7.59 2.73 5.57
N HIS A 158 -7.99 2.80 6.84
CA HIS A 158 -9.36 2.48 7.28
C HIS A 158 -10.38 3.53 6.79
N ASP A 159 -9.97 4.79 6.64
CA ASP A 159 -10.85 5.91 6.26
C ASP A 159 -11.29 5.82 4.78
N ILE A 160 -10.56 5.06 3.96
CA ILE A 160 -10.87 4.89 2.54
C ILE A 160 -12.10 4.00 2.32
N PHE A 161 -12.52 3.20 3.30
CA PHE A 161 -13.54 2.17 3.09
C PHE A 161 -14.77 2.37 3.95
N ASP A 162 -15.93 2.10 3.36
CA ASP A 162 -17.22 2.26 4.05
C ASP A 162 -17.52 1.05 4.97
N TYR A 163 -16.72 -0.02 4.88
CA TYR A 163 -16.76 -1.20 5.74
C TYR A 163 -15.39 -1.43 6.39
N PRO A 164 -15.33 -2.11 7.55
CA PRO A 164 -14.06 -2.55 8.13
C PRO A 164 -13.23 -3.34 7.11
N ILE A 165 -11.91 -3.17 7.16
CA ILE A 165 -10.99 -3.86 6.26
C ILE A 165 -10.44 -5.15 6.87
N THR A 166 -10.20 -6.12 6.01
CA THR A 166 -9.40 -7.31 6.28
C THR A 166 -8.55 -7.64 5.05
N TYR A 167 -7.80 -8.73 5.12
CA TYR A 167 -7.00 -9.22 4.00
C TYR A 167 -7.29 -10.69 3.74
N SER A 168 -7.27 -11.06 2.48
CA SER A 168 -7.49 -12.43 2.03
C SER A 168 -6.37 -13.37 2.47
N ASN A 169 -6.65 -14.67 2.49
CA ASN A 169 -5.67 -15.73 2.72
C ASN A 169 -4.53 -15.78 1.68
N PHE A 170 -4.66 -15.04 0.57
CA PHE A 170 -3.63 -14.84 -0.44
C PHE A 170 -2.63 -13.73 -0.10
N CYS A 171 -2.88 -12.96 0.96
CA CYS A 171 -1.93 -11.99 1.51
C CYS A 171 -1.19 -12.59 2.71
N ARG A 172 -0.04 -12.01 3.02
CA ARG A 172 0.63 -12.14 4.32
C ARG A 172 0.66 -10.77 4.98
N ARG A 173 0.61 -10.77 6.32
CA ARG A 173 0.74 -9.57 7.12
C ARG A 173 2.02 -9.67 7.93
N LEU A 174 2.87 -8.66 7.74
CA LEU A 174 4.14 -8.51 8.42
C LEU A 174 4.00 -7.34 9.39
N ARG A 175 4.32 -7.55 10.67
CA ARG A 175 4.21 -6.51 11.70
C ARG A 175 5.58 -6.10 12.18
N ALA A 176 5.87 -4.81 12.08
CA ALA A 176 7.05 -4.21 12.68
C ALA A 176 6.80 -3.76 14.12
N ARG A 177 7.86 -3.37 14.83
CA ARG A 177 7.75 -2.88 16.21
C ARG A 177 7.12 -1.49 16.31
N ASN A 178 7.29 -0.68 15.26
CA ASN A 178 6.80 0.69 15.17
C ASN A 178 6.67 1.09 13.68
N SER A 179 6.00 2.22 13.43
CA SER A 179 5.74 2.72 12.07
C SER A 179 7.02 3.07 11.29
N PRO A 180 8.07 3.69 11.89
CA PRO A 180 9.34 3.89 11.19
C PRO A 180 9.95 2.60 10.64
N GLU A 181 10.00 1.54 11.45
CA GLU A 181 10.48 0.23 11.01
C GLU A 181 9.57 -0.41 9.94
N ALA A 182 8.25 -0.21 10.03
CA ALA A 182 7.31 -0.69 9.01
C ALA A 182 7.56 -0.04 7.65
N VAL A 183 7.75 1.28 7.61
CA VAL A 183 8.03 2.05 6.38
C VAL A 183 9.39 1.68 5.80
N PHE A 184 10.43 1.58 6.65
CA PHE A 184 11.74 1.13 6.20
C PHE A 184 11.71 -0.31 5.66
N GLY A 185 11.03 -1.22 6.35
CA GLY A 185 10.89 -2.60 5.90
C GLY A 185 10.08 -2.71 4.60
N GLU A 186 9.05 -1.89 4.42
CA GLU A 186 8.26 -1.86 3.18
C GLU A 186 9.07 -1.41 1.98
N ILE A 187 9.88 -0.36 2.12
CA ILE A 187 10.68 0.13 0.99
C ILE A 187 11.77 -0.87 0.58
N ILE A 188 12.30 -1.65 1.53
CA ILE A 188 13.18 -2.78 1.23
C ILE A 188 12.44 -3.86 0.42
N LEU A 189 11.24 -4.24 0.84
CA LEU A 189 10.40 -5.21 0.12
C LEU A 189 10.07 -4.72 -1.30
N GLU A 190 9.72 -3.45 -1.43
CA GLU A 190 9.42 -2.82 -2.72
C GLU A 190 10.65 -2.78 -3.64
N ASN A 191 11.85 -2.49 -3.10
CA ASN A 191 13.09 -2.54 -3.86
C ASN A 191 13.43 -3.97 -4.33
N LEU A 192 13.23 -4.98 -3.47
CA LEU A 192 13.37 -6.39 -3.87
C LEU A 192 12.38 -6.75 -4.98
N TYR A 193 11.14 -6.27 -4.90
CA TYR A 193 10.13 -6.49 -5.94
C TYR A 193 10.53 -5.83 -7.27
N LYS A 194 10.89 -4.54 -7.25
CA LYS A 194 11.25 -3.76 -8.45
C LYS A 194 12.53 -4.23 -9.13
N SER A 195 13.54 -4.62 -8.35
CA SER A 195 14.79 -5.20 -8.88
C SER A 195 14.63 -6.62 -9.44
N GLY A 196 13.49 -7.28 -9.16
CA GLY A 196 13.25 -8.68 -9.50
C GLY A 196 13.90 -9.68 -8.52
N ALA A 197 14.70 -9.22 -7.55
CA ALA A 197 15.33 -10.07 -6.54
C ALA A 197 14.30 -10.82 -5.69
N MET A 198 13.09 -10.28 -5.53
CA MET A 198 11.98 -10.94 -4.83
C MET A 198 11.64 -12.32 -5.40
N ARG A 199 11.89 -12.55 -6.70
CA ARG A 199 11.58 -13.83 -7.38
C ARG A 199 12.35 -15.02 -6.81
N GLN A 200 13.49 -14.79 -6.16
CA GLN A 200 14.24 -15.87 -5.51
C GLN A 200 13.47 -16.52 -4.34
N TYR A 201 12.47 -15.81 -3.81
CA TYR A 201 11.58 -16.28 -2.75
C TYR A 201 10.28 -16.87 -3.29
N PHE A 202 10.17 -17.08 -4.59
CA PHE A 202 8.98 -17.70 -5.18
C PHE A 202 9.15 -19.21 -5.23
N SER A 203 8.08 -19.90 -4.86
CA SER A 203 7.95 -21.36 -4.92
C SER A 203 6.71 -21.73 -5.74
N GLY A 204 6.63 -22.99 -6.20
CA GLY A 204 5.53 -23.48 -7.02
C GLY A 204 5.70 -23.19 -8.51
N THR A 205 5.20 -24.11 -9.35
CA THR A 205 5.41 -24.10 -10.81
C THR A 205 4.27 -23.43 -11.57
N SER A 206 3.02 -23.70 -11.22
CA SER A 206 1.83 -23.20 -11.94
C SER A 206 1.15 -22.00 -11.29
N ILE A 207 1.11 -21.98 -9.96
CA ILE A 207 0.65 -20.84 -9.15
C ILE A 207 1.79 -20.52 -8.21
N PRO A 208 2.50 -19.39 -8.41
CA PRO A 208 3.61 -19.06 -7.54
C PRO A 208 3.10 -18.76 -6.12
N ASN A 209 3.94 -19.03 -5.13
CA ASN A 209 3.72 -18.68 -3.73
C ASN A 209 4.99 -18.02 -3.20
N LEU A 210 4.83 -17.04 -2.33
CA LEU A 210 5.94 -16.43 -1.61
C LEU A 210 6.34 -17.33 -0.44
N ASP A 211 7.57 -17.84 -0.49
CA ASP A 211 8.24 -18.42 0.66
C ASP A 211 8.60 -17.30 1.65
N ILE A 212 7.66 -17.02 2.55
CA ILE A 212 7.77 -15.91 3.49
C ILE A 212 8.85 -16.16 4.53
N ASP A 213 9.12 -17.42 4.89
CA ASP A 213 10.12 -17.76 5.90
C ASP A 213 11.53 -17.51 5.34
N SER A 214 11.79 -17.91 4.10
CA SER A 214 13.03 -17.59 3.41
C SER A 214 13.19 -16.08 3.17
N LEU A 215 12.10 -15.37 2.82
CA LEU A 215 12.13 -13.90 2.67
C LEU A 215 12.47 -13.20 3.99
N LEU A 216 11.89 -13.64 5.11
CA LEU A 216 12.19 -13.12 6.45
C LEU A 216 13.66 -13.39 6.85
N GLY A 217 14.29 -14.40 6.27
CA GLY A 217 15.72 -14.65 6.39
C GLY A 217 16.63 -13.76 5.53
N HIS A 218 16.07 -12.91 4.65
CA HIS A 218 16.84 -12.03 3.76
C HIS A 218 17.78 -11.13 4.56
N LYS A 219 19.07 -11.12 4.18
CA LYS A 219 20.08 -10.26 4.79
C LYS A 219 20.00 -8.84 4.23
N LEU A 220 20.11 -7.86 5.10
CA LEU A 220 20.12 -6.45 4.73
C LEU A 220 21.01 -5.64 5.68
N VAL A 221 21.35 -4.42 5.26
CA VAL A 221 21.96 -3.43 6.15
C VAL A 221 20.84 -2.74 6.92
N ILE A 222 20.95 -2.71 8.24
CA ILE A 222 20.01 -2.06 9.16
C ILE A 222 20.65 -0.74 9.64
N PRO A 223 20.05 0.41 9.30
CA PRO A 223 20.51 1.72 9.74
C PRO A 223 20.39 1.92 11.25
N SER A 224 21.02 2.98 11.75
CA SER A 224 20.76 3.42 13.12
C SER A 224 19.30 3.84 13.27
N ARG A 225 18.76 3.70 14.49
CA ARG A 225 17.37 4.08 14.80
C ARG A 225 17.05 5.52 14.41
N VAL A 226 17.99 6.44 14.63
CA VAL A 226 17.84 7.87 14.31
C VAL A 226 17.61 8.07 12.81
N VAL A 227 18.36 7.37 11.95
CA VAL A 227 18.20 7.48 10.50
C VAL A 227 16.87 6.89 10.04
N VAL A 228 16.42 5.77 10.64
CA VAL A 228 15.10 5.18 10.32
C VAL A 228 13.96 6.12 10.73
N GLU A 229 14.05 6.76 11.89
CA GLU A 229 13.08 7.76 12.35
C GLU A 229 13.08 9.01 11.45
N GLU A 230 14.24 9.51 11.05
CA GLU A 230 14.34 10.66 10.15
C GLU A 230 13.81 10.34 8.75
N TYR A 231 14.10 9.14 8.24
CA TYR A 231 13.54 8.66 6.97
C TYR A 231 12.01 8.60 7.06
N PHE A 232 11.49 8.04 8.16
CA PHE A 232 10.05 8.02 8.41
C PHE A 232 9.46 9.42 8.41
N GLU A 233 10.08 10.41 9.06
CA GLU A 233 9.60 11.78 9.07
C GLU A 233 9.59 12.42 7.67
N VAL A 234 10.64 12.21 6.88
CA VAL A 234 10.73 12.71 5.49
C VAL A 234 9.64 12.11 4.63
N ILE A 235 9.48 10.78 4.70
CA ILE A 235 8.46 10.05 3.96
C ILE A 235 7.07 10.44 4.44
N SER A 236 6.82 10.50 5.74
CA SER A 236 5.53 10.87 6.32
C SER A 236 5.08 12.26 5.89
N LYS A 237 5.97 13.25 5.93
CA LYS A 237 5.65 14.64 5.56
C LYS A 237 5.30 14.83 4.08
N HIS A 238 5.83 13.98 3.21
CA HIS A 238 5.68 14.12 1.75
C HIS A 238 4.81 13.01 1.12
N LYS A 239 4.63 11.89 1.80
CA LYS A 239 4.25 10.59 1.22
C LYS A 239 3.22 9.84 2.06
N PHE A 240 2.40 10.51 2.86
CA PHE A 240 1.10 9.93 3.17
C PHE A 240 0.20 10.07 1.96
N HIS A 241 0.32 9.06 1.09
CA HIS A 241 -0.46 8.79 -0.11
C HIS A 241 -1.96 9.11 0.11
N HIS A 242 -2.47 8.92 1.32
CA HIS A 242 -3.89 8.90 1.63
C HIS A 242 -4.60 10.28 1.56
N ILE A 243 -3.88 11.40 1.65
CA ILE A 243 -4.50 12.75 1.58
C ILE A 243 -5.03 13.06 0.16
N PHE A 244 -4.22 12.84 -0.88
CA PHE A 244 -4.65 12.99 -2.28
C PHE A 244 -5.59 11.87 -2.73
N ASN A 245 -5.51 10.72 -2.08
CA ASN A 245 -6.36 9.57 -2.37
C ASN A 245 -7.79 9.73 -1.85
N ASN A 246 -7.98 10.31 -0.67
CA ASN A 246 -9.31 10.65 -0.17
C ASN A 246 -9.99 11.71 -1.05
N GLU A 247 -9.23 12.71 -1.53
CA GLU A 247 -9.74 13.68 -2.51
C GLU A 247 -10.18 12.97 -3.79
N SER A 248 -9.37 12.05 -4.33
CA SER A 248 -9.70 11.28 -5.54
C SER A 248 -10.94 10.38 -5.37
N LYS A 249 -11.09 9.74 -4.20
CA LYS A 249 -12.29 8.96 -3.83
C LYS A 249 -13.52 9.88 -3.79
N LEU A 250 -13.44 11.01 -3.09
CA LEU A 250 -14.54 11.96 -2.96
C LEU A 250 -14.94 12.52 -4.32
N LEU A 251 -13.99 12.89 -5.16
CA LEU A 251 -14.22 13.34 -6.53
C LEU A 251 -14.90 12.28 -7.38
N SER A 252 -14.49 11.02 -7.28
CA SER A 252 -15.14 9.91 -7.98
C SER A 252 -16.58 9.70 -7.52
N GLN A 253 -16.83 9.73 -6.20
CA GLN A 253 -18.18 9.63 -5.64
C GLN A 253 -19.07 10.82 -6.04
N MET A 254 -18.50 12.03 -6.03
CA MET A 254 -19.19 13.24 -6.49
C MET A 254 -19.53 13.15 -7.97
N ARG A 255 -18.61 12.70 -8.83
CA ARG A 255 -18.84 12.48 -10.26
C ARG A 255 -19.97 11.48 -10.48
N ASP A 256 -19.90 10.30 -9.84
CA ASP A 256 -20.89 9.24 -10.02
C ASP A 256 -22.27 9.68 -9.51
N SER A 257 -22.32 10.41 -8.38
CA SER A 257 -23.55 11.03 -7.88
C SER A 257 -24.09 12.10 -8.83
N LEU A 258 -23.23 12.97 -9.37
CA LEU A 258 -23.60 14.01 -10.34
C LEU A 258 -24.18 13.39 -11.61
N ILE A 259 -23.58 12.31 -12.14
CA ILE A 259 -24.09 11.60 -13.32
C ILE A 259 -25.52 11.14 -13.09
N VAL A 260 -25.80 10.45 -11.97
CA VAL A 260 -27.15 9.96 -11.65
C VAL A 260 -28.15 11.10 -11.54
N ARG A 261 -27.79 12.18 -10.83
CA ARG A 261 -28.68 13.33 -10.62
C ARG A 261 -28.95 14.12 -11.89
N LEU A 262 -27.96 14.23 -12.78
CA LEU A 262 -28.10 14.86 -14.09
C LEU A 262 -28.97 14.02 -15.05
N MET A 263 -28.84 12.68 -15.00
CA MET A 263 -29.69 11.77 -15.77
C MET A 263 -31.16 11.82 -15.33
N ASN A 264 -31.41 12.05 -14.05
CA ASN A 264 -32.76 12.14 -13.48
C ASN A 264 -33.36 13.56 -13.49
N ASP A 265 -32.65 14.56 -14.05
CA ASP A 265 -33.05 15.97 -14.07
C ASP A 265 -33.25 16.58 -12.66
N GLU A 266 -32.62 15.98 -11.63
CA GLU A 266 -32.68 16.41 -10.23
C GLU A 266 -31.76 17.61 -9.95
N VAL A 267 -30.77 17.83 -10.81
CA VAL A 267 -29.83 18.95 -10.76
C VAL A 267 -29.70 19.53 -12.16
N ARG A 268 -29.75 20.86 -12.29
CA ARG A 268 -29.59 21.57 -13.56
C ARG A 268 -28.35 22.45 -13.49
N ILE A 269 -27.56 22.42 -14.56
CA ILE A 269 -26.34 23.22 -14.73
C ILE A 269 -26.68 24.40 -15.63
#